data_AF-A0A524RUF8-F1
#
_entry.id   AF-A0A524RUF8-F1
#
_cell.length_a   1.000
_cell.length_b   1.000
_cell.length_c   1.000
_cell.angle_alpha   90.00
_cell.angle_beta   90.00
_cell.angle_gamma   90.00
#
_symmetry.space_group_name_H-M   'P 1'
#
loop_
_entity.id
_entity.type
_entity.pdbx_description
1 polymer ?
#
loop_
_entity_poly.entity_id
_entity_poly.type
_entity_poly.pdbx_seq_one_letter_code
_entity_poly.pdbx_strand_id
1 'polypeptide(L)'
;MFLGRILDGATGGTAATAQAVIADVTPPDRRARAFGLIGIAFGLGFMLGPGLGGLLAGINVRLPILVALGFALLNLLLAITGLKESLPPDQRQPLPTPAQLNPFRQLQRLLANPRVGGLALGFCLFFLVFNGFTT
;
A
#
# COMPACT_ATOMS: atom_id res chain seq x y z
N MET A 1 15.34 -11.93 -11.58
CA MET A 1 14.57 -12.37 -10.39
C MET A 1 14.83 -11.44 -9.19
N PHE A 2 16.08 -11.25 -8.74
CA PHE A 2 16.40 -10.34 -7.63
C PHE A 2 16.03 -8.87 -7.85
N LEU A 3 16.39 -8.28 -9.00
CA LEU A 3 16.04 -6.89 -9.31
C LEU A 3 14.52 -6.65 -9.30
N GLY A 4 13.76 -7.61 -9.83
CA GLY A 4 12.29 -7.56 -9.81
C GLY A 4 11.73 -7.54 -8.38
N ARG A 5 12.32 -8.30 -7.46
CA ARG A 5 11.90 -8.31 -6.03
C ARG A 5 12.27 -7.04 -5.30
N ILE A 6 13.40 -6.44 -5.62
CA ILE A 6 13.79 -5.13 -5.07
C ILE A 6 12.80 -4.07 -5.51
N LEU A 7 12.45 -4.04 -6.80
CA LEU A 7 11.46 -3.09 -7.33
C LEU A 7 10.08 -3.31 -6.72
N ASP A 8 9.63 -4.56 -6.66
CA ASP A 8 8.35 -4.94 -6.06
C ASP A 8 8.27 -4.49 -4.59
N GLY A 9 9.32 -4.77 -3.80
CA GLY A 9 9.44 -4.34 -2.42
C GLY A 9 9.45 -2.81 -2.27
N ALA A 10 10.16 -2.09 -3.15
CA ALA A 10 10.20 -0.63 -3.13
C ALA A 10 8.81 -0.02 -3.42
N THR A 11 8.00 -0.66 -4.28
CA THR A 11 6.64 -0.20 -4.63
C THR A 11 5.54 -0.72 -3.68
N GLY A 12 5.86 -1.67 -2.80
CA GLY A 12 4.87 -2.33 -1.94
C GLY A 12 4.22 -1.43 -0.87
N GLY A 13 4.80 -0.27 -0.58
CA GLY A 13 4.27 0.67 0.43
C GLY A 13 3.02 1.46 0.02
N THR A 14 2.58 1.33 -1.23
CA THR A 14 1.48 2.14 -1.83
C THR A 14 0.18 2.12 -1.01
N ALA A 15 -0.26 0.95 -0.54
CA ALA A 15 -1.49 0.83 0.25
C ALA A 15 -1.39 1.53 1.61
N ALA A 16 -0.21 1.49 2.25
CA ALA A 16 0.03 2.17 3.53
C ALA A 16 0.06 3.69 3.33
N THR A 17 0.73 4.16 2.28
CA THR A 17 0.77 5.59 1.92
C THR A 17 -0.62 6.13 1.61
N ALA A 18 -1.43 5.40 0.83
CA ALA A 18 -2.80 5.82 0.50
C ALA A 18 -3.68 5.91 1.75
N GLN A 19 -3.58 4.95 2.67
CA GLN A 19 -4.31 4.98 3.94
C GLN A 19 -3.89 6.14 4.84
N ALA A 20 -2.59 6.46 4.89
CA ALA A 20 -2.08 7.60 5.65
C ALA A 20 -2.64 8.92 5.09
N VAL A 21 -2.58 9.12 3.78
CA VAL A 21 -3.15 10.31 3.12
C VAL A 21 -4.64 10.45 3.43
N ILE A 22 -5.41 9.36 3.34
CA ILE A 22 -6.84 9.38 3.67
C ILE A 22 -7.06 9.74 5.14
N ALA A 23 -6.22 9.25 6.06
CA ALA A 23 -6.31 9.59 7.47
C ALA A 23 -6.03 11.08 7.73
N ASP A 24 -5.08 11.66 7.00
CA ASP A 24 -4.67 13.06 7.16
C ASP A 24 -5.74 14.04 6.64
N VAL A 25 -6.39 13.74 5.52
CA VAL A 25 -7.41 14.61 4.92
C VAL A 25 -8.83 14.40 5.46
N THR A 26 -9.08 13.28 6.15
CA THR A 26 -10.42 12.91 6.62
C THR A 26 -10.64 13.24 8.11
N PRO A 27 -11.70 14.01 8.45
CA PRO A 27 -12.12 14.27 9.83
C PRO A 27 -12.34 12.99 10.65
N PRO A 28 -12.04 12.98 11.96
CA PRO A 28 -12.10 11.77 12.79
C PRO A 28 -13.44 11.03 12.77
N ASP A 29 -14.54 11.76 12.73
CA ASP A 29 -15.92 11.24 12.66
C ASP A 29 -16.22 10.50 11.35
N ARG A 30 -15.49 10.80 10.26
CA ARG A 30 -15.71 10.22 8.93
C ARG A 30 -14.67 9.17 8.54
N ARG A 31 -13.59 9.00 9.30
CA ARG A 31 -12.49 8.08 8.98
C ARG A 31 -12.96 6.65 8.78
N ALA A 32 -13.84 6.14 9.65
CA ALA A 32 -14.36 4.78 9.53
C ALA A 32 -15.06 4.55 8.17
N ARG A 33 -15.86 5.52 7.70
CA ARG A 33 -16.52 5.46 6.40
C ARG A 33 -15.51 5.54 5.24
N ALA A 34 -14.51 6.42 5.34
CA ALA A 34 -13.48 6.55 4.33
C ALA A 34 -12.65 5.27 4.18
N PHE A 35 -12.22 4.65 5.29
CA PHE A 35 -11.56 3.36 5.25
C PHE A 35 -12.47 2.24 4.73
N GLY A 36 -13.78 2.28 5.02
CA GLY A 36 -14.76 1.37 4.43
C GLY A 36 -14.82 1.43 2.90
N LEU A 37 -14.72 2.64 2.32
CA LEU A 37 -14.69 2.82 0.86
C LEU A 37 -13.44 2.20 0.22
N ILE A 38 -12.29 2.22 0.91
CA ILE A 38 -11.07 1.52 0.45
C ILE A 38 -11.35 0.02 0.36
N GLY A 39 -11.97 -0.57 1.38
CA GLY A 39 -12.34 -1.98 1.39
C GLY A 39 -13.27 -2.35 0.24
N ILE A 40 -14.28 -1.50 -0.06
CA ILE A 40 -15.18 -1.70 -1.21
C ILE A 40 -14.39 -1.66 -2.53
N ALA A 41 -13.48 -0.69 -2.69
CA ALA A 41 -12.66 -0.58 -3.89
C ALA A 41 -11.78 -1.82 -4.10
N PHE A 42 -11.12 -2.32 -3.05
CA PHE A 42 -10.36 -3.57 -3.12
C PHE A 42 -11.26 -4.77 -3.45
N GLY A 43 -12.41 -4.89 -2.79
CA GLY A 43 -13.35 -5.99 -3.04
C GLY A 43 -13.84 -6.02 -4.50
N LEU A 44 -14.20 -4.86 -5.06
CA LEU A 44 -14.59 -4.75 -6.46
C LEU A 44 -13.42 -5.09 -7.41
N GLY A 45 -12.21 -4.63 -7.09
CA GLY A 45 -11.01 -4.97 -7.86
C GLY A 45 -10.73 -6.47 -7.87
N PHE A 46 -10.84 -7.15 -6.72
CA PHE A 46 -10.69 -8.60 -6.61
C PHE A 46 -11.81 -9.38 -7.31
N MET A 47 -13.05 -8.87 -7.28
CA MET A 47 -14.18 -9.51 -7.94
C MET A 47 -14.06 -9.44 -9.46
N LEU A 48 -13.71 -8.28 -10.00
CA LEU A 48 -13.66 -8.04 -11.45
C LEU A 48 -12.33 -8.46 -12.08
N GLY A 49 -11.24 -8.35 -11.33
CA GLY A 49 -9.86 -8.52 -11.80
C GLY A 49 -9.60 -9.86 -12.50
N PRO A 50 -9.83 -11.01 -11.84
CA PRO A 50 -9.59 -12.33 -12.44
C PRO A 50 -10.48 -12.60 -13.66
N GLY A 51 -11.74 -12.18 -13.60
CA GLY A 51 -12.68 -12.33 -14.72
C GLY A 51 -12.23 -11.56 -15.95
N LEU A 52 -11.93 -10.27 -15.79
CA LEU A 52 -11.40 -9.42 -16.87
C LEU A 52 -10.04 -9.91 -17.36
N GLY A 53 -9.15 -10.28 -16.46
CA GLY A 53 -7.82 -10.80 -16.79
C GLY A 53 -7.89 -12.10 -17.60
N GLY A 54 -8.77 -13.03 -17.21
CA GLY A 54 -8.98 -14.29 -17.92
C GLY A 54 -9.56 -14.08 -19.33
N LEU A 55 -10.57 -13.22 -19.46
CA LEU A 55 -11.16 -12.89 -20.77
C LEU A 55 -10.13 -12.25 -21.72
N LEU A 56 -9.35 -11.29 -21.22
CA LEU A 56 -8.32 -10.63 -22.01
C LEU A 56 -7.18 -11.58 -22.38
N ALA A 57 -6.77 -12.46 -21.47
CA ALA A 57 -5.75 -13.48 -21.73
C ALA A 57 -6.19 -14.48 -22.81
N GLY A 58 -7.49 -14.81 -22.86
CA GLY A 58 -8.08 -15.68 -23.88
C GLY A 58 -8.00 -15.11 -25.30
N ILE A 59 -7.96 -13.78 -25.46
CA ILE A 59 -7.73 -13.12 -26.75
C ILE A 59 -6.23 -13.10 -27.05
N ASN A 60 -5.43 -12.61 -26.09
CA ASN A 60 -3.97 -12.60 -26.20
C ASN A 60 -3.36 -12.48 -24.80
N VAL A 61 -2.40 -13.36 -24.51
CA VAL A 61 -1.70 -13.43 -23.21
C VAL A 61 -1.06 -12.11 -22.77
N ARG A 62 -0.75 -11.18 -23.69
CA ARG A 62 -0.15 -9.88 -23.40
C ARG A 62 -1.17 -8.78 -23.06
N LEU A 63 -2.43 -8.93 -23.45
CA LEU A 63 -3.46 -7.91 -23.26
C LEU A 63 -3.74 -7.57 -21.78
N PRO A 64 -3.83 -8.54 -20.86
CA PRO A 64 -4.01 -8.23 -19.44
C PRO A 64 -2.92 -7.29 -18.90
N ILE A 65 -1.66 -7.50 -19.33
CA ILE A 65 -0.51 -6.68 -18.91
C ILE A 65 -0.63 -5.27 -19.48
N LEU A 66 -0.97 -5.13 -20.77
CA LEU A 66 -1.10 -3.83 -21.43
C LEU A 66 -2.25 -3.01 -20.85
N VAL A 67 -3.39 -3.65 -20.57
CA VAL A 67 -4.54 -3.01 -19.94
C VAL A 67 -4.20 -2.58 -18.51
N ALA A 68 -3.56 -3.45 -17.71
CA ALA A 68 -3.10 -3.10 -16.37
C ALA A 68 -2.11 -1.92 -16.38
N LEU A 69 -1.20 -1.88 -17.35
CA LEU A 69 -0.28 -0.75 -17.55
C LEU A 69 -1.06 0.55 -17.85
N GLY A 70 -2.07 0.49 -18.72
CA GLY A 70 -2.94 1.63 -19.00
C GLY A 70 -3.66 2.15 -17.75
N PHE A 71 -4.22 1.26 -16.93
CA PHE A 71 -4.82 1.64 -15.64
C PHE A 71 -3.81 2.25 -14.67
N ALA A 72 -2.59 1.71 -14.61
CA ALA A 72 -1.53 2.24 -13.76
C ALA A 72 -1.11 3.66 -14.18
N LEU A 73 -0.96 3.90 -15.50
CA LEU A 73 -0.64 5.23 -16.03
C LEU A 73 -1.77 6.23 -15.80
N LEU A 74 -3.03 5.80 -15.97
CA LEU A 74 -4.19 6.63 -15.66
C LEU A 74 -4.23 6.99 -14.17
N ASN A 75 -4.00 6.02 -13.30
CA ASN A 75 -3.93 6.26 -11.85
C ASN A 75 -2.80 7.23 -11.50
N LEU A 76 -1.63 7.10 -12.12
CA LEU A 76 -0.52 8.05 -11.93
C LEU A 76 -0.90 9.47 -12.36
N LEU A 77 -1.56 9.63 -13.52
CA LEU A 77 -2.01 10.93 -14.00
C LEU A 77 -3.03 11.56 -13.05
N LEU A 78 -3.99 10.77 -12.56
CA LEU A 78 -4.98 11.22 -11.58
C LEU A 78 -4.34 11.59 -10.25
N ALA A 79 -3.32 10.86 -9.80
CA ALA A 79 -2.58 11.19 -8.59
C ALA A 79 -1.82 12.52 -8.75
N ILE A 80 -1.12 12.73 -9.86
CA ILE A 80 -0.34 13.96 -10.11
C ILE A 80 -1.25 15.18 -10.22
N THR A 81 -2.42 15.05 -10.85
CA THR A 81 -3.32 16.18 -11.12
C THR A 81 -4.36 16.42 -10.03
N GLY A 82 -4.84 15.37 -9.38
CA GLY A 82 -5.95 15.40 -8.44
C GLY A 82 -5.54 15.38 -6.96
N LEU A 83 -4.35 14.86 -6.63
CA LEU A 83 -3.90 14.79 -5.25
C LEU A 83 -3.35 16.16 -4.82
N LYS A 84 -4.17 16.92 -4.08
CA LYS A 84 -3.68 18.13 -3.41
C LYS A 84 -2.74 17.72 -2.27
N GLU A 85 -1.57 18.34 -2.25
CA GLU A 85 -0.56 18.14 -1.21
C GLU A 85 -1.23 18.16 0.17
N SER A 86 -1.15 17.02 0.87
CA SER A 86 -1.89 16.83 2.12
C SER A 86 -1.24 17.55 3.30
N LEU A 87 0.04 17.94 3.15
CA LEU A 87 0.81 18.62 4.20
C LEU A 87 0.95 20.13 3.91
N PRO A 88 0.40 21.02 4.77
CA PRO A 88 0.61 22.45 4.67
C PRO A 88 2.11 22.80 4.73
N PRO A 89 2.57 23.87 4.05
CA PRO A 89 3.97 24.30 4.08
C PRO A 89 4.54 24.43 5.51
N ASP A 90 3.70 24.85 6.45
CA ASP A 90 4.07 25.11 7.85
C ASP A 90 4.24 23.83 8.70
N GLN A 91 3.74 22.68 8.22
CA GLN A 91 3.90 21.37 8.89
C GLN A 91 5.02 20.52 8.25
N ARG A 92 5.72 21.06 7.24
CA ARG A 92 6.84 20.38 6.59
C ARG A 92 7.98 20.19 7.59
N GLN A 93 8.22 18.94 7.97
CA GLN A 93 9.42 18.61 8.73
C GLN A 93 10.65 18.74 7.82
N PRO A 94 11.80 19.22 8.34
CA PRO A 94 13.04 19.19 7.58
C PRO A 94 13.34 17.76 7.13
N LEU A 95 13.94 17.61 5.94
CA LEU A 95 14.26 16.30 5.37
C LEU A 95 14.92 15.41 6.45
N PRO A 96 14.41 14.19 6.67
CA PRO A 96 14.96 13.30 7.68
C PRO A 96 16.45 13.10 7.43
N THR A 97 17.24 13.18 8.49
CA THR A 97 18.68 12.92 8.38
C THR A 97 18.93 11.49 7.88
N PRO A 98 20.04 11.20 7.18
CA PRO A 98 20.37 9.84 6.73
C PRO A 98 20.37 8.80 7.86
N ALA A 99 20.68 9.23 9.09
CA ALA A 99 20.62 8.41 10.29
C ALA A 99 19.18 8.06 10.75
N GLN A 100 18.18 8.89 10.42
CA GLN A 100 16.75 8.66 10.65
C GLN A 100 16.11 7.82 9.55
N LEU A 101 16.69 7.80 8.35
CA LEU A 101 16.29 6.93 7.24
C LEU A 101 16.74 5.47 7.41
N ASN A 102 17.54 5.15 8.45
CA ASN A 102 17.99 3.78 8.69
C ASN A 102 16.81 2.88 9.12
N PRO A 103 16.34 1.96 8.24
CA PRO A 103 15.14 1.16 8.50
C PRO A 103 15.34 0.20 9.68
N PHE A 104 16.56 -0.29 9.92
CA PHE A 104 16.86 -1.18 11.03
C PHE A 104 16.70 -0.49 12.40
N ARG A 105 17.08 0.79 12.48
CA ARG A 105 16.96 1.57 13.73
C ARG A 105 15.52 1.95 14.03
N GLN A 106 14.72 2.20 12.99
CA GLN A 106 13.27 2.40 13.13
C GLN A 106 12.58 1.11 13.58
N LEU A 107 12.92 -0.02 12.96
CA LEU A 107 12.38 -1.33 13.33
C LEU A 107 12.72 -1.68 14.79
N GLN A 108 13.97 -1.45 15.22
CA GLN A 108 14.38 -1.68 16.60
C GLN A 108 13.59 -0.80 17.59
N ARG A 109 13.30 0.46 17.25
CA ARG A 109 12.48 1.35 18.10
C ARG A 109 11.02 0.91 18.17
N LEU A 110 10.46 0.43 17.07
CA LEU A 110 9.10 -0.10 17.02
C LEU A 110 8.97 -1.38 17.85
N LEU A 111 9.95 -2.28 17.77
CA LEU A 111 10.00 -3.52 18.57
C LEU A 111 10.32 -3.27 20.04
N ALA A 112 11.11 -2.25 20.36
CA ALA A 112 11.44 -1.86 21.74
C ALA A 112 10.25 -1.24 22.49
N ASN A 113 9.20 -0.78 21.78
CA ASN A 113 8.00 -0.26 22.40
C ASN A 113 7.12 -1.44 22.87
N PRO A 114 6.93 -1.67 24.18
CA PRO A 114 6.25 -2.86 24.70
C PRO A 114 4.79 -2.98 24.25
N ARG A 115 4.13 -1.88 23.89
CA ARG A 115 2.75 -1.91 23.35
C ARG A 115 2.68 -2.31 21.88
N VAL A 116 3.69 -1.95 21.08
CA VAL A 116 3.73 -2.20 19.63
C VAL A 116 4.45 -3.51 19.34
N GLY A 117 5.52 -3.83 20.06
CA GLY A 117 6.29 -5.06 19.92
C GLY A 117 5.43 -6.31 20.16
N GLY A 118 4.57 -6.31 21.19
CA GLY A 118 3.65 -7.42 21.44
C GLY A 118 2.63 -7.63 20.32
N LEU A 119 2.02 -6.54 19.81
CA LEU A 119 1.10 -6.59 18.68
C LEU A 119 1.79 -7.01 17.39
N ALA A 120 2.97 -6.47 17.10
CA ALA A 120 3.75 -6.79 15.91
C ALA A 120 4.19 -8.26 15.91
N LEU A 121 4.60 -8.79 17.07
CA LEU A 121 5.01 -10.19 17.21
C LEU A 121 3.80 -11.13 17.09
N GLY A 122 2.65 -10.77 17.67
CA GLY A 122 1.39 -11.49 17.49
C GLY A 122 0.93 -11.51 16.02
N PHE A 123 0.99 -10.37 15.34
CA PHE A 123 0.65 -10.27 13.91
C PHE A 123 1.63 -11.05 13.03
N CYS A 124 2.92 -11.01 13.35
CA CYS A 124 3.96 -11.77 12.65
C CYS A 124 3.73 -13.28 12.81
N LEU A 125 3.49 -13.77 14.03
CA LEU A 125 3.17 -15.17 14.29
C LEU A 125 1.90 -15.61 13.57
N PHE A 126 0.85 -14.78 13.58
CA PHE A 126 -0.38 -15.06 12.83
C PHE A 126 -0.10 -15.24 11.33
N PHE A 127 0.63 -14.30 10.71
CA PHE A 127 0.96 -14.37 9.29
C PHE A 127 1.88 -15.55 8.96
N LEU A 128 2.84 -15.87 9.83
CA LEU A 128 3.75 -16.99 9.67
C LEU A 128 3.00 -18.32 9.68
N VAL A 129 2.09 -18.48 10.63
CA VAL A 129 1.21 -19.65 10.73
C VAL A 129 0.26 -19.73 9.54
N PHE A 130 -0.39 -18.63 9.18
CA PHE A 130 -1.33 -18.57 8.06
C PHE A 130 -0.67 -18.95 6.73
N ASN A 131 0.50 -18.38 6.42
CA ASN A 131 1.23 -18.70 5.19
C ASN A 131 1.77 -20.14 5.18
N GLY A 132 2.16 -20.67 6.35
CA GLY A 132 2.62 -22.05 6.48
C GLY A 132 1.53 -23.10 6.28
N PHE A 133 0.25 -22.76 6.46
CA PHE A 133 -0.88 -23.66 6.19
C PHE A 133 -1.34 -23.65 4.72
N THR A 134 -0.94 -22.63 3.94
CA THR A 134 -1.38 -22.46 2.54
C THR A 134 -0.37 -22.95 1.48
N THR A 135 0.69 -23.64 1.91
CA THR A 135 1.66 -24.34 1.05
C THR A 135 1.49 -25.84 1.18
#